data_AF-A0A942MKE7-F1
#
_entry.id   AF-A0A942MKE7-F1
#
_cell.length_a   1.000
_cell.length_b   1.000
_cell.length_c   1.000
_cell.angle_alpha   90.00
_cell.angle_beta   90.00
_cell.angle_gamma   90.00
#
_symmetry.space_group_name_H-M   'P 1'
#
loop_
_entity.id
_entity.type
_entity.pdbx_description
1 polymer ?
#
loop_
_entity_poly.entity_id
_entity_poly.type
_entity_poly.pdbx_seq_one_letter_code
_entity_poly.pdbx_strand_id
1 'polypeptide(L)'
;MLKPKKKIKLSSKELKKDELLTFVEQVSAWYYENQRNVTTVAIAVVIVVAATVFYFYNANSENERASGELGKVYSLYDQQQFEQAIEGVAERNIPGLKTIADKYSGTDAGEIAELYLANAYFALGKFDEAHKHYDDCSVSDSRLQAAVQ
;
A
#
# COMPACT_ATOMS: atom_id res chain seq x y z
N MET A 1 12.38 34.90 -69.52
CA MET A 1 13.09 34.84 -68.22
C MET A 1 12.09 35.00 -67.10
N LEU A 2 11.71 33.90 -66.43
CA LEU A 2 10.72 33.89 -65.34
C LEU A 2 11.45 34.12 -64.01
N LYS A 3 11.15 35.23 -63.32
CA LYS A 3 11.67 35.49 -61.96
C LYS A 3 11.01 34.52 -60.97
N PRO A 4 11.75 33.83 -60.09
CA PRO A 4 11.16 32.88 -59.17
C PRO A 4 10.44 33.59 -58.01
N LYS A 5 9.18 33.20 -57.75
CA LYS A 5 8.41 33.55 -56.55
C LYS A 5 9.15 33.05 -55.30
N LYS A 6 9.54 33.98 -54.43
CA LYS A 6 10.12 33.72 -53.10
C LYS A 6 9.07 32.97 -52.27
N LYS A 7 9.22 31.65 -52.15
CA LYS A 7 8.39 30.82 -51.27
C LYS A 7 8.55 31.32 -49.84
N ILE A 8 7.45 31.72 -49.22
CA ILE A 8 7.37 32.10 -47.81
C ILE A 8 7.71 30.85 -46.99
N LYS A 9 8.96 30.74 -46.54
CA LYS A 9 9.37 29.77 -45.52
C LYS A 9 8.96 30.36 -44.16
N LEU A 10 7.67 30.30 -43.85
CA LEU A 10 7.23 30.45 -42.46
C LEU A 10 7.68 29.19 -41.72
N SER A 11 8.71 29.40 -40.91
CA SER A 11 9.46 28.40 -40.16
C SER A 11 8.53 27.62 -39.23
N SER A 12 8.52 26.29 -39.31
CA SER A 12 7.75 25.39 -38.44
C SER A 12 8.01 25.58 -36.93
N LYS A 13 9.08 26.30 -36.57
CA LYS A 13 9.37 26.70 -35.19
C LYS A 13 8.49 27.86 -34.71
N GLU A 14 8.08 28.76 -35.60
CA GLU A 14 7.23 29.91 -35.27
C GLU A 14 5.80 29.41 -35.02
N LEU A 15 5.27 28.54 -35.88
CA LEU A 15 3.94 27.92 -35.72
C LEU A 15 3.78 27.15 -34.41
N LYS A 16 4.78 26.34 -34.02
CA LYS A 16 4.76 25.64 -32.72
C LYS A 16 4.88 26.59 -31.53
N LYS A 17 5.56 27.72 -31.71
CA LYS A 17 5.75 28.71 -30.65
C LYS A 17 4.47 29.53 -30.43
N ASP A 18 3.77 29.87 -31.51
CA ASP A 18 2.44 30.46 -31.49
C ASP A 18 1.39 29.50 -30.90
N GLU A 19 1.42 28.22 -31.27
CA GLU A 19 0.52 27.20 -30.70
C GLU A 19 0.76 26.99 -29.20
N LEU A 20 2.03 27.03 -28.75
CA LEU A 20 2.37 26.98 -27.33
C LEU A 20 2.01 28.27 -26.58
N LEU A 21 2.23 29.44 -27.20
CA LEU A 21 1.85 30.72 -26.60
C LEU A 21 0.33 30.79 -26.40
N THR A 22 -0.43 30.48 -27.45
CA THR A 22 -1.90 30.49 -27.39
C THR A 22 -2.44 29.46 -26.40
N PHE A 23 -1.80 28.30 -26.29
CA PHE A 23 -2.12 27.31 -25.26
C PHE A 23 -1.82 27.83 -23.84
N VAL A 24 -0.66 28.46 -23.61
CA VAL A 24 -0.29 29.05 -22.32
C VAL A 24 -1.22 30.21 -21.96
N GLU A 25 -1.62 31.03 -22.93
CA GLU A 25 -2.59 32.11 -22.76
C GLU A 25 -3.99 31.57 -22.42
N GLN A 26 -4.44 30.50 -23.08
CA GLN A 26 -5.72 29.85 -22.77
C GLN A 26 -5.72 29.20 -21.37
N VAL A 27 -4.65 28.50 -21.01
CA VAL A 27 -4.51 27.87 -19.69
C VAL A 27 -4.40 28.93 -18.59
N SER A 28 -3.68 30.03 -18.82
CA SER A 28 -3.56 31.10 -17.84
C SER A 28 -4.87 31.87 -17.66
N ALA A 29 -5.57 32.22 -18.75
CA ALA A 29 -6.88 32.86 -18.67
C ALA A 29 -7.90 31.99 -17.89
N TRP A 30 -7.96 30.69 -18.22
CA TRP A 30 -8.82 29.74 -17.51
C TRP A 30 -8.41 29.53 -16.04
N TYR A 31 -7.11 29.54 -15.73
CA TYR A 31 -6.60 29.44 -14.36
C TYR A 31 -7.00 30.65 -13.51
N TYR A 32 -6.92 31.87 -14.04
CA TYR A 32 -7.32 33.08 -13.31
C TYR A 32 -8.84 33.14 -13.10
N GLU A 33 -9.63 32.70 -14.07
CA GLU A 33 -11.10 32.65 -13.96
C GLU A 33 -11.57 31.62 -12.93
N ASN A 34 -10.87 30.48 -12.85
CA ASN A 34 -11.20 29.39 -11.92
C ASN A 34 -10.25 29.27 -10.72
N GLN A 35 -9.48 30.32 -10.38
CA GLN A 35 -8.35 30.22 -9.43
C GLN A 35 -8.76 29.62 -8.07
N ARG A 36 -9.98 29.92 -7.60
CA ARG A 36 -10.51 29.37 -6.34
C ARG A 36 -10.70 27.86 -6.43
N ASN A 37 -11.35 27.38 -7.48
CA ASN A 37 -11.60 25.95 -7.67
C ASN A 37 -10.32 25.19 -7.97
N VAL A 38 -9.41 25.75 -8.79
CA VAL A 38 -8.13 25.12 -9.10
C VAL A 38 -7.27 24.99 -7.84
N THR A 39 -7.23 26.02 -6.99
CA THR A 39 -6.50 25.95 -5.71
C THR A 39 -7.09 24.90 -4.78
N THR A 40 -8.43 24.81 -4.65
CA THR A 40 -9.09 23.77 -3.84
C THR A 40 -8.79 22.37 -4.37
N VAL A 41 -8.85 22.15 -5.68
CA VAL A 41 -8.55 20.85 -6.30
C VAL A 41 -7.07 20.50 -6.11
N ALA A 42 -6.15 21.46 -6.29
CA ALA A 42 -4.73 21.24 -6.08
C ALA A 42 -4.43 20.84 -4.63
N ILE A 43 -5.02 21.51 -3.64
CA ILE A 43 -4.89 21.15 -2.22
C ILE A 43 -5.45 19.74 -1.96
N ALA A 44 -6.62 19.42 -2.52
CA ALA A 44 -7.22 18.09 -2.37
C ALA A 44 -6.30 16.99 -2.93
N VAL A 45 -5.69 17.21 -4.10
CA VAL A 45 -4.73 16.28 -4.71
C VAL A 45 -3.51 16.09 -3.80
N VAL A 46 -2.94 17.17 -3.26
CA VAL A 46 -1.78 17.09 -2.36
C VAL A 46 -2.12 16.28 -1.10
N ILE A 47 -3.32 16.47 -0.52
CA ILE A 47 -3.77 15.70 0.64
C ILE A 47 -3.89 14.21 0.29
N VAL A 48 -4.48 13.88 -0.87
CA VAL A 48 -4.62 12.48 -1.32
C VAL A 48 -3.25 11.83 -1.54
N VAL A 49 -2.31 12.53 -2.18
CA VAL A 49 -0.95 12.02 -2.39
C VAL A 49 -0.23 11.83 -1.06
N ALA A 50 -0.32 12.80 -0.14
CA ALA A 50 0.29 12.69 1.18
C ALA A 50 -0.29 11.53 2.00
N ALA A 51 -1.61 11.34 1.97
CA ALA A 51 -2.29 10.22 2.62
C ALA A 51 -1.84 8.87 2.02
N THR A 52 -1.70 8.81 0.70
CA THR A 52 -1.25 7.61 -0.02
C THR A 52 0.19 7.25 0.37
N VAL A 53 1.11 8.21 0.31
CA VAL A 53 2.53 8.00 0.67
C VAL A 53 2.66 7.60 2.14
N PHE A 54 1.92 8.26 3.04
CA PHE A 54 1.91 7.92 4.47
C PHE A 54 1.41 6.49 4.70
N TYR A 55 0.33 6.08 4.04
CA TYR A 55 -0.20 4.72 4.14
C TYR A 55 0.82 3.67 3.69
N PHE A 56 1.43 3.85 2.52
CA PHE A 56 2.43 2.90 2.00
C PHE A 56 3.71 2.86 2.87
N TYR A 57 4.18 4.01 3.36
CA TYR A 57 5.36 4.05 4.22
C TYR A 57 5.12 3.32 5.55
N ASN A 58 3.93 3.49 6.14
CA ASN A 58 3.58 2.82 7.39
C ASN A 58 3.40 1.31 7.17
N ALA A 59 2.71 0.90 6.10
CA ALA A 59 2.51 -0.51 5.78
C ALA A 59 3.82 -1.28 5.56
N ASN A 60 4.78 -0.69 4.83
CA ASN A 60 6.06 -1.35 4.56
C ASN A 60 6.91 -1.53 5.83
N SER A 61 6.95 -0.50 6.68
CA SER A 61 7.72 -0.57 7.94
C SER A 61 7.11 -1.55 8.94
N GLU A 62 5.78 -1.62 9.01
CA GLU A 62 5.06 -2.58 9.85
C GLU A 62 5.28 -4.01 9.36
N ASN A 63 5.25 -4.27 8.05
CA ASN A 63 5.47 -5.61 7.51
C ASN A 63 6.90 -6.13 7.76
N GLU A 64 7.92 -5.27 7.67
CA GLU A 64 9.30 -5.65 8.03
C GLU A 64 9.43 -6.00 9.52
N ARG A 65 8.78 -5.24 10.40
CA ARG A 65 8.76 -5.52 11.85
C ARG A 65 8.01 -6.81 12.15
N ALA A 66 6.84 -6.99 11.55
CA ALA A 66 6.01 -8.18 11.66
C ALA A 66 6.77 -9.43 11.21
N SER A 67 7.44 -9.37 10.06
CA SER A 67 8.29 -10.45 9.54
C SER A 67 9.43 -10.80 10.49
N GLY A 68 10.07 -9.78 11.08
CA GLY A 68 11.12 -9.97 12.07
C GLY A 68 10.63 -10.60 13.37
N GLU A 69 9.44 -10.23 13.85
CA GLU A 69 8.81 -10.82 15.03
C GLU A 69 8.33 -12.25 14.78
N LEU A 70 7.69 -12.49 13.63
CA LEU A 70 7.26 -13.82 13.17
C LEU A 70 8.44 -14.78 13.03
N GLY A 71 9.56 -14.33 12.48
CA GLY A 71 10.78 -15.13 12.38
C GLY A 71 11.31 -15.60 13.75
N LYS A 72 11.14 -14.80 14.80
CA LYS A 72 11.57 -15.19 16.17
C LYS A 72 10.68 -16.29 16.75
N VAL A 73 9.37 -16.18 16.56
CA VAL A 73 8.41 -17.17 17.11
C VAL A 73 8.40 -18.47 16.30
N TYR A 74 8.76 -18.42 15.01
CA TYR A 74 8.81 -19.58 14.13
C TYR A 74 9.66 -20.72 14.70
N SER A 75 10.77 -20.43 15.37
CA SER A 75 11.60 -21.46 16.00
C SER A 75 10.87 -22.23 17.11
N LEU A 76 9.99 -21.58 17.89
CA LEU A 76 9.17 -22.25 18.90
C LEU A 76 8.09 -23.11 18.24
N TYR A 77 7.49 -22.59 17.17
CA TYR A 77 6.47 -23.30 16.39
C TYR A 77 7.04 -24.57 15.73
N ASP A 78 8.23 -24.47 15.11
CA ASP A 78 8.93 -25.59 14.47
C ASP A 78 9.33 -26.69 15.48
N GLN A 79 9.67 -26.29 16.71
CA GLN A 79 9.92 -27.20 17.83
C GLN A 79 8.63 -27.77 18.44
N GLN A 80 7.46 -27.54 17.82
CA GLN A 80 6.14 -27.96 18.30
C GLN A 80 5.78 -27.43 19.69
N GLN A 81 6.44 -26.36 20.15
CA GLN A 81 6.14 -25.69 21.41
C GLN A 81 4.95 -24.75 21.23
N PHE A 82 3.80 -25.29 20.81
CA PHE A 82 2.66 -24.50 20.34
C PHE A 82 2.11 -23.54 21.41
N GLU A 83 2.02 -23.93 22.67
CA GLU A 83 1.59 -23.01 23.73
C GLU A 83 2.52 -21.80 23.88
N GLN A 84 3.84 -22.03 23.81
CA GLN A 84 4.83 -20.95 23.85
C GLN A 84 4.85 -20.13 22.57
N ALA A 85 4.57 -20.75 21.42
CA ALA A 85 4.45 -20.04 20.15
C ALA A 85 3.21 -19.14 20.14
N ILE A 86 2.08 -19.59 20.71
CA ILE A 86 0.83 -18.83 20.80
C ILE A 86 0.99 -17.62 21.72
N GLU A 87 1.44 -17.85 22.96
CA GLU A 87 1.51 -16.82 24.01
C GLU A 87 2.80 -15.98 23.94
N GLY A 88 3.86 -16.54 23.36
CA GLY A 88 5.19 -15.95 23.35
C GLY A 88 6.01 -16.30 24.60
N VAL A 89 7.26 -15.84 24.60
CA VAL A 89 8.20 -16.03 25.72
C VAL A 89 8.84 -14.69 26.06
N ALA A 90 8.26 -14.00 27.04
CA ALA A 90 8.70 -12.67 27.46
C ALA A 90 10.17 -12.64 27.90
N GLU A 91 10.64 -13.68 28.60
CA GLU A 91 12.04 -13.81 29.06
C GLU A 91 13.05 -13.82 27.90
N ARG A 92 12.64 -14.34 26.74
CA ARG A 92 13.46 -14.42 25.52
C ARG A 92 13.14 -13.29 24.53
N ASN A 93 12.28 -12.34 24.90
CA ASN A 93 11.77 -11.28 24.02
C ASN A 93 11.16 -11.83 22.72
N ILE A 94 10.47 -12.97 22.81
CA ILE A 94 9.77 -13.59 21.67
C ILE A 94 8.29 -13.24 21.81
N PRO A 95 7.72 -12.41 20.92
CA PRO A 95 6.28 -12.17 20.90
C PRO A 95 5.53 -13.44 20.47
N GLY A 96 4.34 -13.65 21.02
CA GLY A 96 3.47 -14.76 20.65
C GLY A 96 2.77 -14.51 19.32
N LEU A 97 2.39 -15.58 18.64
CA LEU A 97 1.61 -15.56 17.39
C LEU A 97 0.32 -14.74 17.56
N LYS A 98 -0.34 -14.85 18.71
CA LYS A 98 -1.54 -14.05 19.02
C LYS A 98 -1.27 -12.55 18.99
N THR A 99 -0.15 -12.12 19.59
CA THR A 99 0.26 -10.72 19.62
C THR A 99 0.64 -10.22 18.23
N ILE A 100 1.36 -11.04 17.46
CA ILE A 100 1.80 -10.68 16.11
C ILE A 100 0.58 -10.53 15.19
N ALA A 101 -0.35 -11.47 15.24
CA ALA A 101 -1.54 -11.45 14.39
C ALA A 101 -2.48 -10.27 14.71
N ASP A 102 -2.70 -9.96 16.00
CA ASP A 102 -3.51 -8.82 16.42
C ASP A 102 -2.84 -7.48 16.04
N LYS A 103 -1.56 -7.33 16.37
CA LYS A 103 -0.83 -6.07 16.18
C LYS A 103 -0.58 -5.74 14.71
N TYR A 104 -0.30 -6.75 13.89
CA TYR A 104 0.05 -6.59 12.49
C TYR A 104 -1.06 -7.06 11.54
N SER A 105 -2.30 -7.06 12.03
CA SER A 105 -3.49 -7.36 11.22
C SER A 105 -3.54 -6.45 9.99
N GLY A 106 -3.65 -7.05 8.80
CA GLY A 106 -3.63 -6.35 7.51
C GLY A 106 -2.24 -6.21 6.87
N THR A 107 -1.20 -6.79 7.45
CA THR A 107 0.10 -7.02 6.79
C THR A 107 0.23 -8.50 6.41
N ASP A 108 1.04 -8.80 5.37
CA ASP A 108 1.26 -10.18 4.94
C ASP A 108 1.80 -11.06 6.09
N ALA A 109 2.76 -10.55 6.87
CA ALA A 109 3.33 -11.30 7.98
C ALA A 109 2.35 -11.48 9.16
N GLY A 110 1.47 -10.51 9.42
CA GLY A 110 0.42 -10.66 10.43
C GLY A 110 -0.61 -11.71 10.03
N GLU A 111 -0.94 -11.79 8.74
CA GLU A 111 -1.87 -12.78 8.19
C GLU A 111 -1.28 -14.20 8.22
N ILE A 112 0.01 -14.33 7.91
CA ILE A 112 0.75 -15.58 8.09
C ILE A 112 0.79 -15.97 9.59
N ALA A 113 0.96 -15.00 10.50
CA ALA A 113 0.94 -15.26 11.94
C ALA A 113 -0.41 -15.79 12.41
N GLU A 114 -1.51 -15.24 11.89
CA GLU A 114 -2.88 -15.69 12.17
C GLU A 114 -3.11 -17.13 11.70
N LEU A 115 -2.63 -17.48 10.50
CA LEU A 115 -2.71 -18.86 10.00
C LEU A 115 -1.92 -19.83 10.91
N TYR A 116 -0.70 -19.46 11.31
CA TYR A 116 0.08 -20.27 12.24
C TYR A 116 -0.55 -20.36 13.62
N LEU A 117 -1.21 -19.30 14.08
CA LEU A 117 -1.97 -19.29 15.33
C LEU A 117 -3.12 -20.31 15.28
N ALA A 118 -3.91 -20.29 14.20
CA ALA A 118 -4.98 -21.26 13.97
C ALA A 118 -4.46 -22.70 13.96
N ASN A 119 -3.36 -22.94 13.23
CA ASN A 119 -2.72 -24.25 13.16
C ASN A 119 -2.18 -24.71 14.53
N ALA A 120 -1.61 -23.80 15.33
CA ALA A 120 -1.12 -24.09 16.66
C ALA A 120 -2.28 -24.48 17.60
N TYR A 121 -3.41 -23.77 17.55
CA TYR A 121 -4.61 -24.14 18.28
C TYR A 121 -5.14 -25.51 17.85
N PHE A 122 -5.17 -25.79 16.55
CA PHE A 122 -5.58 -27.07 16.01
C PHE A 122 -4.67 -28.21 16.52
N ALA A 123 -3.35 -28.00 16.51
CA ALA A 123 -2.38 -28.99 17.00
C ALA A 123 -2.51 -29.28 18.51
N LEU A 124 -2.99 -28.31 19.29
CA LEU A 124 -3.30 -28.47 20.71
C LEU A 124 -4.69 -29.07 20.99
N GLY A 125 -5.46 -29.40 19.94
CA GLY A 125 -6.83 -29.92 20.06
C GLY A 125 -7.87 -28.85 20.43
N LYS A 126 -7.50 -27.57 20.38
CA LYS A 126 -8.36 -26.42 20.64
C LYS A 126 -9.11 -26.03 19.37
N PHE A 127 -10.01 -26.91 18.94
CA PHE A 127 -10.67 -26.79 17.63
C PHE A 127 -11.60 -25.58 17.53
N ASP A 128 -12.26 -25.18 18.63
CA ASP A 128 -13.11 -23.99 18.65
C ASP A 128 -12.30 -22.70 18.43
N GLU A 129 -11.15 -22.57 19.09
CA GLU A 129 -10.24 -21.45 18.87
C GLU A 129 -9.65 -21.48 17.46
N ALA A 130 -9.22 -22.65 16.98
CA ALA A 130 -8.70 -22.80 15.63
C ALA A 130 -9.71 -22.36 14.57
N HIS A 131 -10.98 -22.76 14.70
CA HIS A 131 -12.03 -22.39 13.74
C HIS A 131 -12.24 -20.88 13.66
N LYS A 132 -12.25 -20.18 14.81
CA LYS A 132 -12.39 -18.71 14.82
C LYS A 132 -11.29 -18.03 14.02
N HIS A 133 -10.05 -18.46 14.24
CA HIS A 133 -8.90 -17.89 13.55
C HIS A 133 -8.85 -18.27 12.06
N TYR A 134 -9.33 -19.47 11.68
CA TYR A 134 -9.49 -19.83 10.26
C TYR A 134 -10.56 -19.00 9.55
N ASP A 135 -11.70 -18.72 10.20
CA ASP A 135 -12.75 -17.88 9.63
C ASP A 135 -12.21 -16.46 9.36
N ASP A 136 -11.54 -15.86 10.34
CA ASP A 136 -10.94 -14.53 10.20
C ASP A 136 -9.85 -14.49 9.10
N CYS A 137 -9.02 -15.53 9.01
CA CYS A 137 -8.04 -15.68 7.94
C CYS A 137 -8.70 -15.80 6.55
N SER A 138 -9.81 -16.54 6.43
CA SER A 138 -10.54 -16.71 5.16
C SER A 138 -11.20 -15.40 4.68
N VAL A 139 -11.72 -14.60 5.62
CA VAL A 139 -12.26 -13.27 5.33
C VAL A 139 -11.15 -12.36 4.82
N SER A 140 -9.95 -12.45 5.39
CA SER A 140 -8.80 -11.70 4.91
C SER A 140 -8.32 -12.18 3.53
N ASP A 141 -8.27 -13.49 3.27
CA ASP A 141 -7.94 -14.03 1.94
C ASP A 141 -8.92 -13.54 0.86
N SER A 142 -10.22 -13.44 1.18
CA SER A 142 -11.21 -12.84 0.27
C SER A 142 -10.93 -11.36 -0.03
N ARG A 143 -10.32 -10.62 0.91
CA ARG A 143 -9.87 -9.23 0.72
C ARG A 143 -8.56 -9.17 -0.05
N LEU A 144 -7.63 -10.10 0.18
CA LEU A 144 -6.41 -10.26 -0.61
C LEU A 144 -6.74 -10.55 -2.08
N GLN A 145 -7.69 -11.44 -2.35
CA GLN A 145 -8.16 -11.73 -3.70
C GLN A 145 -8.81 -10.53 -4.39
N ALA A 146 -9.52 -9.68 -3.63
CA ALA A 146 -10.14 -8.46 -4.17
C ALA A 146 -9.13 -7.36 -4.52
N ALA A 147 -7.93 -7.37 -3.93
CA ALA A 147 -6.86 -6.41 -4.25
C ALA A 147 -6.04 -6.80 -5.49
N VAL A 148 -6.21 -8.02 -6.01
CA VAL A 148 -5.42 -8.59 -7.13
C VAL A 148 -6.24 -8.68 -8.44
N GLN A 149 -7.45 -8.11 -8.49
CA GLN A 149 -8.26 -7.99 -9.72
C GLN A 149 -8.20 -6.62 -10.38
#